data_AF-A0A2V5R6I8-F1
#
_entry.id   AF-A0A2V5R6I8-F1
#
_cell.length_a   1.000
_cell.length_b   1.000
_cell.length_c   1.000
_cell.angle_alpha   90.00
_cell.angle_beta   90.00
_cell.angle_gamma   90.00
#
_symmetry.space_group_name_H-M   'P 1'
#
loop_
_entity.id
_entity.type
_entity.pdbx_description
1 polymer ?
#
loop_
_entity_poly.entity_id
_entity_poly.type
_entity_poly.pdbx_seq_one_letter_code
_entity_poly.pdbx_strand_id
1 'polypeptide(L)' 'PDRERLDFGSDNNYEYKLYGIFSGDKVYEPASNGIYPEFVLKGYELISTNPPPIFKSQFRGNASPTDLRYVVEKPE' A
#
# COMPACT_ATOMS: atom_id res chain seq x y z
N PRO A 1 -13.08 -4.80 -15.41
CA PRO A 1 -12.86 -3.37 -15.78
C PRO A 1 -11.39 -2.93 -15.58
N ASP A 2 -10.88 -2.80 -14.35
CA ASP A 2 -9.53 -2.25 -14.12
C ASP A 2 -8.41 -3.28 -14.35
N ARG A 3 -8.66 -4.54 -13.97
CA ARG A 3 -7.75 -5.68 -14.18
C ARG A 3 -7.49 -5.98 -15.67
N GLU A 4 -8.46 -5.70 -16.54
CA GLU A 4 -8.32 -5.86 -18.00
C GLU A 4 -7.51 -4.72 -18.63
N ARG A 5 -7.53 -3.53 -18.00
CA ARG A 5 -6.83 -2.33 -18.45
C ARG A 5 -5.40 -2.20 -17.90
N LEU A 6 -4.99 -3.08 -16.98
CA LEU A 6 -3.73 -2.97 -16.24
C LEU A 6 -3.58 -1.64 -15.46
N ASP A 7 -4.69 -0.94 -15.21
CA ASP A 7 -4.72 0.25 -14.35
C ASP A 7 -4.80 -0.21 -12.88
N PHE A 8 -3.65 -0.60 -12.32
CA PHE A 8 -3.56 -1.06 -10.94
C PHE A 8 -3.39 0.11 -9.98
N GLY A 9 -4.51 0.74 -9.63
CA GLY A 9 -4.55 1.78 -8.61
C GLY A 9 -3.80 3.06 -9.00
N SER A 10 -3.96 4.08 -8.17
CA SER A 10 -3.18 5.31 -8.27
C SER A 10 -2.46 5.49 -6.95
N ASP A 11 -1.14 5.57 -7.01
CA ASP A 11 -0.34 6.06 -5.89
C ASP A 11 -0.06 7.54 -6.14
N ASN A 12 -0.38 8.38 -5.16
CA ASN A 12 -0.06 9.80 -5.25
C ASN A 12 1.45 10.06 -5.05
N ASN A 13 2.21 9.07 -4.58
CA ASN A 13 3.67 9.10 -4.31
C ASN A 13 4.05 10.07 -3.19
N TYR A 14 3.36 9.99 -2.04
CA TYR A 14 3.59 10.83 -0.88
C TYR A 14 3.91 9.96 0.34
N GLU A 15 4.85 10.40 1.16
CA GLU A 15 5.22 9.75 2.41
C GLU A 15 4.71 10.58 3.58
N TYR A 16 4.00 9.94 4.50
CA TYR A 16 3.46 10.56 5.70
C TYR A 16 3.88 9.81 6.96
N LYS A 17 4.12 10.55 8.03
CA LYS A 17 4.14 10.00 9.39
C LYS A 17 2.78 10.16 10.02
N LEU A 18 2.19 9.07 10.49
CA LEU A 18 0.90 9.09 11.16
C LEU A 18 1.09 9.06 12.68
N TYR A 19 0.35 9.92 13.37
CA TYR A 19 0.30 9.98 14.83
C TYR A 19 -1.09 9.56 15.29
N GLY A 20 -1.15 8.66 16.27
CA GLY A 20 -2.42 8.13 16.74
C GLY A 20 -2.22 7.10 17.85
N ILE A 21 -3.31 6.42 18.18
CA ILE A 21 -3.34 5.40 19.22
C ILE A 21 -4.21 4.22 18.76
N PHE A 22 -3.93 3.04 19.27
CA PHE A 22 -4.89 1.94 19.18
C PHE A 22 -5.95 2.13 20.26
N SER A 23 -7.23 2.04 19.90
CA SER A 23 -8.33 2.21 20.87
C SER A 23 -8.46 1.02 21.82
N GLY A 24 -7.95 -0.15 21.40
CA GLY A 24 -8.17 -1.44 22.06
C GLY A 24 -9.28 -2.27 21.41
N ASP A 25 -10.10 -1.64 20.57
CA ASP A 25 -11.13 -2.31 19.79
C ASP A 25 -10.57 -2.96 18.51
N LYS A 26 -11.44 -3.68 17.81
CA LYS A 26 -11.12 -4.37 16.55
C LYS A 26 -12.15 -4.04 15.48
N VAL A 27 -11.70 -3.98 14.23
CA VAL A 27 -12.53 -3.68 13.05
C VAL A 27 -12.39 -4.77 12.00
N TYR A 28 -13.48 -5.02 11.27
CA TYR A 28 -13.50 -5.89 10.10
C TYR A 28 -13.04 -5.13 8.85
N GLU A 29 -12.07 -5.69 8.14
CA GLU A 29 -11.53 -5.15 6.89
C GLU A 29 -11.95 -6.07 5.72
N PRO A 30 -12.85 -5.62 4.83
CA PRO A 30 -13.44 -6.49 3.81
C PRO A 30 -12.48 -6.97 2.72
N ALA A 31 -11.43 -6.23 2.38
CA ALA A 31 -10.55 -6.57 1.27
C ALA A 31 -9.71 -7.83 1.55
N SER A 32 -9.28 -8.02 2.79
CA SER A 32 -8.59 -9.22 3.26
C SER A 32 -9.50 -10.22 3.98
N ASN A 33 -10.75 -9.84 4.25
CA ASN A 33 -11.67 -10.59 5.12
C ASN A 33 -11.07 -10.82 6.53
N GLY A 34 -10.34 -9.83 7.04
CA GLY A 34 -9.60 -9.89 8.30
C GLY A 34 -10.22 -9.05 9.42
N ILE A 35 -9.79 -9.31 10.65
CA ILE A 35 -10.09 -8.49 11.83
C ILE A 35 -8.79 -7.86 12.33
N TYR A 36 -8.73 -6.52 12.40
CA TYR A 36 -7.54 -5.77 12.76
C TYR A 36 -7.76 -4.89 14.00
N PRO A 37 -6.71 -4.56 14.77
CA PRO A 37 -6.80 -3.54 15.80
C PRO A 37 -7.23 -2.19 15.21
N GLU A 38 -8.17 -1.51 15.85
CA GLU A 38 -8.59 -0.18 15.43
C GLU A 38 -7.51 0.85 15.77
N PHE A 39 -7.00 1.53 14.74
CA PHE A 39 -6.08 2.66 14.89
C PHE A 39 -6.83 3.98 14.74
N VAL A 40 -6.82 4.79 15.79
CA VAL A 40 -7.43 6.11 15.82
C VAL A 40 -6.38 7.16 15.44
N LEU A 41 -6.50 7.69 14.22
CA LEU A 41 -5.66 8.77 13.72
C LEU A 41 -5.88 10.07 14.52
N LYS A 42 -4.81 10.70 14.98
CA LYS A 42 -4.81 11.97 15.73
C LYS A 42 -4.09 13.09 15.00
N GLY A 43 -3.21 12.76 14.07
CA GLY A 43 -2.53 13.71 13.22
C GLY A 43 -1.68 13.02 12.18
N TYR A 44 -1.19 13.81 11.23
CA TYR A 44 -0.24 13.34 10.24
C TYR A 44 0.77 14.45 9.93
N GLU A 45 1.92 14.04 9.43
CA GLU A 45 3.00 14.91 8.98
C GLU A 45 3.40 14.45 7.58
N LEU A 46 3.45 15.38 6.63
CA LEU A 46 3.97 15.13 5.29
C LEU A 46 5.51 15.12 5.35
N ILE A 47 6.11 13.97 5.07
CA ILE A 47 7.57 13.80 5.05
C ILE A 47 8.12 14.13 3.66
N SER A 48 7.49 13.61 2.61
CA SER A 48 7.97 13.76 1.23
C SER A 48 6.83 13.68 0.23
N THR A 49 6.90 14.48 -0.82
CA THR A 49 6.03 14.37 -2.01
C THR A 49 6.73 13.65 -3.17
N ASN A 50 7.92 13.08 -2.92
CA ASN A 50 8.70 12.30 -3.86
C ASN A 50 9.60 11.29 -3.12
N PRO A 51 9.02 10.33 -2.38
CA PRO A 51 9.79 9.31 -1.67
C PRO A 51 10.45 8.33 -2.66
N PRO A 52 11.50 7.61 -2.23
CA PRO A 52 12.03 6.52 -3.01
C PRO A 52 10.99 5.39 -3.17
N PRO A 53 11.09 4.55 -4.22
CA PRO A 53 10.18 3.43 -4.42
C PRO A 53 10.18 2.46 -3.22
N ILE A 54 9.00 2.09 -2.74
CA ILE A 54 8.84 1.19 -1.58
C ILE A 54 9.08 -0.28 -1.93
N PHE A 55 8.96 -0.66 -3.21
CA PHE A 55 9.24 -2.03 -3.65
C PHE A 55 10.65 -2.14 -4.23
N LYS A 56 11.41 -3.14 -3.75
CA LYS A 56 12.76 -3.44 -4.27
C LYS A 56 12.76 -3.77 -5.77
N SER A 57 11.66 -4.30 -6.31
CA SER A 57 11.49 -4.59 -7.73
C SER A 57 11.50 -3.34 -8.62
N GLN A 58 11.12 -2.17 -8.09
CA GLN A 58 11.15 -0.90 -8.82
C GLN A 58 12.58 -0.40 -9.07
N PHE A 59 13.59 -0.91 -8.36
CA PHE A 59 15.01 -0.63 -8.62
C PHE A 59 15.59 -1.47 -9.78
N ARG A 60 14.93 -2.55 -10.17
CA ARG A 60 15.38 -3.39 -11.29
C ARG A 60 14.76 -2.84 -12.56
N GLY A 61 15.48 -1.89 -13.18
CA GLY A 61 15.15 -1.40 -14.50
C GLY A 61 14.85 -2.55 -15.46
N ASN A 62 13.72 -2.45 -16.15
CA ASN A 62 13.19 -3.38 -17.17
C ASN A 62 12.53 -4.66 -16.63
N ALA A 63 11.60 -4.55 -15.67
CA ALA A 63 10.61 -5.62 -15.48
C ALA A 63 9.54 -5.53 -16.58
N SER A 64 9.37 -6.61 -17.34
CA SER A 64 8.30 -6.73 -18.34
C SER A 64 6.93 -6.74 -17.64
N PRO A 65 5.84 -6.27 -18.27
CA PRO A 65 4.48 -6.36 -17.71
C PRO A 65 4.09 -7.77 -17.22
N THR A 66 4.72 -8.82 -17.77
CA THR A 66 4.58 -10.20 -17.31
C THR A 66 5.21 -10.45 -15.94
N ASP A 67 6.33 -9.81 -15.62
CA ASP A 67 7.04 -9.98 -14.34
C ASP A 67 6.25 -9.33 -13.18
N LEU A 68 5.55 -8.22 -13.45
CA LEU A 68 4.68 -7.56 -12.47
C LEU A 68 3.49 -8.42 -12.05
N ARG A 69 2.99 -9.31 -12.93
CA ARG A 69 1.87 -10.22 -12.62
C ARG A 69 2.24 -11.26 -11.56
N TYR A 70 3.48 -11.76 -11.57
CA TYR A 70 3.91 -12.81 -10.65
C TYR A 70 4.25 -12.31 -9.24
N VAL A 71 4.63 -11.02 -9.09
CA VAL A 71 5.04 -10.46 -7.81
C VAL A 71 3.84 -10.07 -6.92
N VAL A 72 2.71 -9.70 -7.52
CA VAL A 72 1.51 -9.28 -6.76
C VAL A 72 0.72 -10.48 -6.20
N GLU A 73 0.90 -11.68 -6.75
CA GLU A 73 0.10 -12.86 -6.38
C GLU A 73 0.61 -13.68 -5.19
N LYS A 74 1.81 -13.40 -4.65
CA LYS A 74 2.35 -14.22 -3.56
C LYS A 74 2.99 -13.40 -2.44
N PRO A 75 2.34 -13.30 -1.26
CA PRO A 75 3.07 -13.05 -0.03
C PRO A 75 3.81 -14.34 0.36
N GLU A 76 5.08 -14.20 0.77
CA GLU A 76 5.74 -15.22 1.60
C GLU A 76 5.15 -15.24 3.01
#